data_AF-A0A2G5M1E8-F1
#
_entry.id   AF-A0A2G5M1E8-F1
#
_cell.length_a   1.000
_cell.length_b   1.000
_cell.length_c   1.000
_cell.angle_alpha   90.00
_cell.angle_beta   90.00
_cell.angle_gamma   90.00
#
_symmetry.space_group_name_H-M   'P 1'
#
loop_
_entity.id
_entity.type
_entity.pdbx_description
1 polymer ?
#
loop_
_entity_poly.entity_id
_entity_poly.type
_entity_poly.pdbx_seq_one_letter_code
_entity_poly.pdbx_strand_id
1 'polypeptide(L)'
;MENLKLSDSFEFTYEARPGLRDLRNAVRGGYVVNYLELQKEESLRRKYPRSGLLMELRKESPVKLGELVTEAFSLLGDDLREFSQFKRGIGSIGRSDRYEYAAFQSLSLLRRLDLLTLRRCELTSFSGETFDVANASSGQQQMLCSVIGLATALRDDSLVLIDEPELSLHPRWQQQYLDNLFATLEPFKGCHVLVATHSPLIVQRGHALGAGVVQVNKESASEPLDQDGESVEATLQNVFDTPVTGSVHLANEIFTLITDAESEGGFVREQSLEELKRLELLYSDGEYRDEKTLQLIRDAIGLVNMDIQYNA
;
A
#
# COMPACT_ATOMS: atom_id res chain seq x y z
N MET A 1 -8.93 -10.59 20.48
CA MET A 1 -8.17 -9.43 19.97
C MET A 1 -9.02 -8.82 18.89
N GLU A 2 -9.69 -7.71 19.19
CA GLU A 2 -10.45 -6.97 18.17
C GLU A 2 -9.51 -6.51 17.05
N ASN A 3 -10.04 -6.48 15.82
CA ASN A 3 -9.25 -6.13 14.64
C ASN A 3 -8.94 -4.63 14.71
N LEU A 4 -7.65 -4.26 14.69
CA LEU A 4 -7.27 -2.89 14.37
C LEU A 4 -7.89 -2.51 13.03
N LYS A 5 -8.54 -1.36 12.96
CA LYS A 5 -8.99 -0.76 11.72
C LYS A 5 -8.45 0.65 11.65
N LEU A 6 -8.18 1.16 10.45
CA LEU A 6 -7.86 2.58 10.28
C LEU A 6 -9.01 3.52 10.63
N SER A 7 -10.19 2.95 10.86
CA SER A 7 -11.35 3.65 11.38
C SER A 7 -11.27 3.97 12.88
N ASP A 8 -10.24 3.46 13.55
CA ASP A 8 -10.00 3.70 14.97
C ASP A 8 -9.22 5.01 15.17
N SER A 9 -9.33 5.62 16.35
CA SER A 9 -8.60 6.86 16.66
C SER A 9 -7.22 6.55 17.23
N PHE A 10 -6.21 7.29 16.79
CA PHE A 10 -4.85 7.15 17.30
C PHE A 10 -4.52 8.31 18.23
N GLU A 11 -3.89 8.02 19.36
CA GLU A 11 -3.31 9.02 20.24
C GLU A 11 -1.79 8.87 20.29
N PHE A 12 -1.10 9.95 19.93
CA PHE A 12 0.36 10.00 19.89
C PHE A 12 0.89 10.83 21.05
N THR A 13 1.75 10.23 21.87
CA THR A 13 2.46 10.93 22.95
C THR A 13 3.85 11.31 22.48
N TYR A 14 4.16 12.61 22.48
CA TYR A 14 5.45 13.17 22.09
C TYR A 14 6.21 13.76 23.26
N GLU A 15 7.53 13.71 23.17
CA GLU A 15 8.45 14.42 24.07
C GLU A 15 9.28 15.42 23.28
N ALA A 16 9.35 16.66 23.78
CA ALA A 16 10.12 17.72 23.16
C ALA A 16 11.63 17.53 23.39
N ARG A 17 12.43 17.74 22.33
CA ARG A 17 13.90 17.78 22.42
C ARG A 17 14.39 19.23 22.57
N PRO A 18 15.58 19.47 23.17
CA PRO A 18 16.05 20.82 23.48
C PRO A 18 16.00 21.81 22.30
N GLY A 19 16.36 21.37 21.09
CA GLY A 19 16.37 22.22 19.90
C GLY A 19 15.00 22.75 19.46
N LEU A 20 13.89 22.15 19.93
CA LEU A 20 12.53 22.63 19.64
C LEU A 20 12.33 24.05 20.19
N ARG A 21 12.86 24.34 21.38
CA ARG A 21 12.72 25.64 22.01
C ARG A 21 13.43 26.74 21.24
N ASP A 22 14.64 26.47 20.78
CA ASP A 22 15.46 27.43 20.02
C ASP A 22 14.80 27.75 18.67
N LEU A 23 14.35 26.72 17.96
CA LEU A 23 13.67 26.90 16.68
C LEU A 23 12.33 27.65 16.85
N ARG A 24 11.56 27.34 17.90
CA ARG A 24 10.31 28.05 18.20
C ARG A 24 10.54 29.54 18.50
N ASN A 25 11.61 29.87 19.23
CA ASN A 25 11.97 31.26 19.50
C ASN A 25 12.35 31.98 18.20
N ALA A 26 13.08 31.31 17.30
CA ALA A 26 13.42 31.86 15.98
C ALA A 26 12.20 32.13 15.11
N VAL A 27 11.21 31.23 15.12
CA VAL A 27 9.92 31.43 14.44
C VAL A 27 9.17 32.62 15.05
N ARG A 28 9.00 32.67 16.37
CA ARG A 28 8.30 33.78 17.05
C ARG A 28 8.97 35.14 16.87
N GLY A 29 10.30 35.15 16.78
CA GLY A 29 11.07 36.37 16.57
C GLY A 29 11.21 36.77 15.10
N GLY A 30 10.69 35.99 14.15
CA GLY A 30 10.77 36.30 12.72
C GLY A 30 12.17 36.16 12.12
N TYR A 31 13.07 35.41 12.77
CA TYR A 31 14.46 35.20 12.32
C TYR A 31 14.78 33.73 12.03
N VAL A 32 13.77 32.90 11.77
CA VAL A 32 13.91 31.46 11.50
C VAL A 32 14.86 31.16 10.34
N VAL A 33 14.81 31.94 9.26
CA VAL A 33 15.69 31.73 8.10
C VAL A 33 17.15 31.96 8.48
N ASN A 34 17.46 33.07 9.16
CA ASN A 34 18.82 33.36 9.64
C ASN A 34 19.32 32.28 10.62
N TYR A 35 18.45 31.79 11.51
CA TYR A 35 18.77 30.69 12.40
C TYR A 35 19.14 29.42 11.61
N LEU A 36 18.35 29.06 10.59
CA LEU A 36 18.58 27.90 9.74
C LEU A 36 19.83 28.04 8.86
N GLU A 37 20.16 29.24 8.40
CA GLU A 37 21.41 29.52 7.67
C GLU A 37 22.64 29.25 8.53
N LEU A 38 22.65 29.74 9.78
CA LEU A 38 23.73 29.45 10.72
C LEU A 38 23.88 27.94 10.98
N GLN A 39 22.76 27.24 11.16
CA GLN A 39 22.77 25.78 11.32
C GLN A 39 23.27 25.07 10.05
N LYS A 40 22.94 25.58 8.86
CA LYS A 40 23.41 25.03 7.58
C LYS A 40 24.92 25.18 7.44
N GLU A 41 25.49 26.32 7.78
CA GLU A 41 26.94 26.51 7.81
C GLU A 41 27.62 25.51 8.77
N GLU A 42 27.06 25.30 9.96
CA GLU A 42 27.56 24.31 10.90
C GLU A 42 27.46 22.88 10.36
N SER A 43 26.37 22.57 9.64
CA SER A 43 26.16 21.26 8.99
C SER A 43 27.24 20.93 7.96
N LEU A 44 27.75 21.94 7.24
CA LEU A 44 28.77 21.80 6.21
C LEU A 44 30.17 21.61 6.83
N ARG A 45 30.41 22.21 8.00
CA ARG A 45 31.68 22.04 8.75
C ARG A 45 31.83 20.64 9.35
N ARG A 46 30.72 19.96 9.61
CA ARG A 46 30.72 18.61 10.19
C ARG A 46 30.71 17.53 9.11
N LYS A 47 31.68 16.62 9.14
CA LYS A 47 31.73 15.46 8.22
C LYS A 47 30.50 14.54 8.37
N TYR A 48 29.98 14.41 9.59
CA TYR A 48 28.80 13.60 9.92
C TYR A 48 27.82 14.39 10.80
N PRO A 49 26.74 14.96 10.24
CA PRO A 49 25.70 15.64 11.02
C PRO A 49 24.93 14.59 11.84
N ARG A 50 24.77 14.84 13.15
CA ARG A 50 24.11 13.92 14.09
C ARG A 50 22.65 14.26 14.38
N SER A 51 22.13 15.35 13.84
CA SER A 51 20.73 15.75 14.02
C SER A 51 20.01 15.83 12.67
N GLY A 52 18.75 15.41 12.67
CA GLY A 52 17.85 15.42 11.52
C GLY A 52 17.72 16.81 10.87
N LEU A 53 17.70 17.88 11.68
CA LEU A 53 17.71 19.27 11.18
C LEU A 53 18.90 19.54 10.24
N LEU A 54 20.10 19.14 10.62
CA LEU A 54 21.30 19.35 9.81
C LEU A 54 21.30 18.47 8.56
N MET A 55 20.69 17.28 8.61
CA MET A 55 20.53 16.41 7.44
C MET A 55 19.54 16.99 6.43
N GLU A 56 18.42 17.55 6.89
CA GLU A 56 17.44 18.19 6.01
C GLU A 56 17.97 19.49 5.38
N LEU A 57 18.74 20.30 6.12
CA LEU A 57 19.37 21.51 5.59
C LEU A 57 20.42 21.26 4.48
N ARG A 58 20.89 20.01 4.35
CA ARG A 58 21.73 19.60 3.20
C ARG A 58 20.92 19.34 1.93
N LYS A 59 19.67 18.91 2.08
CA LYS A 59 18.78 18.56 0.95
C LYS A 59 17.98 19.76 0.47
N GLU A 60 17.59 20.64 1.38
CA GLU A 60 16.62 21.71 1.14
C GLU A 60 17.20 23.10 1.44
N SER A 61 16.57 24.13 0.89
CA SER A 61 16.95 25.52 1.19
C SER A 61 16.49 25.96 2.59
N PRO A 62 17.27 26.79 3.32
CA PRO A 62 16.86 27.35 4.61
C PRO A 62 15.54 28.13 4.52
N VAL A 63 15.29 28.81 3.40
CA VAL A 63 14.06 29.57 3.14
C VAL A 63 12.84 28.65 3.15
N LYS A 64 12.83 27.63 2.28
CA LYS A 64 11.69 26.71 2.16
C LYS A 64 11.48 25.88 3.42
N LEU A 65 12.56 25.43 4.07
CA LEU A 65 12.45 24.75 5.36
C LEU A 65 11.90 25.69 6.44
N GLY A 66 12.31 26.96 6.43
CA GLY A 66 11.79 27.99 7.33
C GLY A 66 10.29 28.23 7.16
N GLU A 67 9.79 28.26 5.93
CA GLU A 67 8.36 28.34 5.63
C GLU A 67 7.59 27.15 6.21
N LEU A 68 8.04 25.92 5.91
CA LEU A 68 7.42 24.68 6.42
C LEU A 68 7.42 24.61 7.95
N VAL A 69 8.53 24.99 8.58
CA VAL A 69 8.64 25.03 10.04
C VAL A 69 7.69 26.08 10.62
N THR A 70 7.59 27.26 10.01
CA THR A 70 6.70 28.32 10.47
C THR A 70 5.24 27.89 10.40
N GLU A 71 4.83 27.27 9.29
CA GLU A 71 3.50 26.69 9.12
C GLU A 71 3.23 25.59 10.17
N ALA A 72 4.19 24.68 10.38
CA ALA A 72 4.07 23.62 11.37
C ALA A 72 3.86 24.16 12.80
N PHE A 73 4.62 25.17 13.21
CA PHE A 73 4.43 25.82 14.51
C PHE A 73 3.12 26.59 14.60
N SER A 74 2.63 27.16 13.50
CA SER A 74 1.32 27.83 13.45
C SER A 74 0.17 26.84 13.62
N LEU A 75 0.24 25.68 12.97
CA LEU A 75 -0.79 24.63 13.05
C LEU A 75 -0.82 23.94 14.43
N LEU A 76 0.36 23.69 15.01
CA LEU A 76 0.47 23.00 16.29
C LEU A 76 0.24 23.91 17.49
N GLY A 77 0.47 25.22 17.33
CA GLY A 77 0.07 26.28 18.28
C GLY A 77 0.27 25.92 19.75
N ASP A 78 -0.83 25.57 20.41
CA ASP A 78 -0.93 25.34 21.85
C ASP A 78 -0.34 24.00 22.31
N ASP A 79 -0.31 23.00 21.43
CA ASP A 79 0.25 21.67 21.72
C ASP A 79 1.74 21.75 22.08
N LEU A 80 2.45 22.73 21.51
CA LEU A 80 3.88 22.95 21.74
C LEU A 80 4.18 23.97 22.85
N ARG A 81 3.19 24.33 23.67
CA ARG A 81 3.39 25.20 24.85
C ARG A 81 4.02 24.45 26.01
N GLU A 82 3.64 23.19 26.22
CA GLU A 82 4.19 22.33 27.27
C GLU A 82 5.49 21.67 26.79
N PHE A 83 6.60 21.96 27.46
CA PHE A 83 7.94 21.61 26.98
C PHE A 83 8.46 20.24 27.43
N SER A 84 7.67 19.47 28.18
CA SER A 84 8.05 18.12 28.59
C SER A 84 7.44 17.12 27.62
N GLN A 85 6.12 16.92 27.69
CA GLN A 85 5.39 15.96 26.90
C GLN A 85 4.01 16.50 26.54
N PHE A 86 3.51 16.13 25.36
CA PHE A 86 2.15 16.46 24.94
C PHE A 86 1.55 15.29 24.15
N LYS A 87 0.22 15.27 24.08
CA LYS A 87 -0.55 14.25 23.36
C LYS A 87 -1.29 14.90 22.19
N ARG A 88 -1.34 14.22 21.06
CA ARG A 88 -2.17 14.62 19.92
C ARG A 88 -2.92 13.41 19.38
N GLY A 89 -4.23 13.52 19.31
CA GLY A 89 -5.08 12.56 18.64
C GLY A 89 -5.13 12.83 17.13
N ILE A 90 -5.22 11.76 16.35
CA ILE A 90 -5.75 11.80 14.99
C ILE A 90 -7.01 10.93 14.98
N GLY A 91 -8.06 11.40 14.33
CA GLY A 91 -9.27 10.58 14.15
C GLY A 91 -8.99 9.33 13.31
N SER A 92 -10.07 8.66 12.92
CA SER A 92 -10.01 7.65 11.86
C SER A 92 -9.27 8.22 10.65
N ILE A 93 -8.20 7.57 10.21
CA ILE A 93 -7.36 8.03 9.10
C ILE A 93 -8.23 8.24 7.82
N GLY A 94 -9.30 7.46 7.63
CA GLY A 94 -10.26 7.68 6.53
C GLY A 94 -11.40 8.70 6.79
N ARG A 95 -11.37 9.45 7.90
CA ARG A 95 -12.37 10.49 8.25
C ARG A 95 -11.75 11.78 8.79
N SER A 96 -10.45 11.78 9.04
CA SER A 96 -9.70 12.96 9.44
C SER A 96 -9.80 14.03 8.38
N ASP A 97 -10.08 15.25 8.82
CA ASP A 97 -10.11 16.40 7.91
C ASP A 97 -8.67 16.80 7.49
N ARG A 98 -8.57 17.68 6.48
CA ARG A 98 -7.28 18.17 5.99
C ARG A 98 -6.44 18.83 7.10
N TYR A 99 -7.08 19.36 8.14
CA TYR A 99 -6.39 20.02 9.23
C TYR A 99 -5.69 19.00 10.15
N GLU A 100 -6.37 17.92 10.52
CA GLU A 100 -5.77 16.82 11.30
C GLU A 100 -4.57 16.21 10.57
N TYR A 101 -4.68 15.99 9.26
CA TYR A 101 -3.58 15.54 8.42
C TYR A 101 -2.41 16.54 8.41
N ALA A 102 -2.68 17.83 8.21
CA ALA A 102 -1.64 18.86 8.20
C ALA A 102 -0.92 18.98 9.57
N ALA A 103 -1.66 18.88 10.67
CA ALA A 103 -1.09 18.83 12.01
C ALA A 103 -0.20 17.58 12.20
N PHE A 104 -0.64 16.43 11.71
CA PHE A 104 0.13 15.19 11.81
C PHE A 104 1.39 15.18 10.94
N GLN A 105 1.32 15.77 9.75
CA GLN A 105 2.48 16.04 8.89
C GLN A 105 3.45 17.01 9.56
N SER A 106 2.94 18.03 10.25
CA SER A 106 3.74 18.97 11.04
C SER A 106 4.50 18.26 12.17
N LEU A 107 3.83 17.37 12.90
CA LEU A 107 4.48 16.54 13.94
C LEU A 107 5.57 15.65 13.33
N SER A 108 5.29 15.03 12.19
CA SER A 108 6.25 14.18 11.48
C SER A 108 7.46 14.95 10.95
N LEU A 109 7.25 16.17 10.46
CA LEU A 109 8.33 17.10 10.11
C LEU A 109 9.20 17.38 11.34
N LEU A 110 8.61 17.80 12.45
CA LEU A 110 9.37 18.11 13.67
C LEU A 110 10.13 16.90 14.22
N ARG A 111 9.57 15.68 14.11
CA ARG A 111 10.30 14.44 14.42
C ARG A 111 11.50 14.23 13.49
N ARG A 112 11.31 14.38 12.17
CA ARG A 112 12.38 14.25 11.17
C ARG A 112 13.51 15.26 11.39
N LEU A 113 13.18 16.43 11.93
CA LEU A 113 14.16 17.46 12.33
C LEU A 113 14.84 17.16 13.68
N ASP A 114 14.57 16.03 14.32
CA ASP A 114 15.06 15.66 15.66
C ASP A 114 14.60 16.63 16.77
N LEU A 115 13.41 17.21 16.64
CA LEU A 115 12.84 18.14 17.61
C LEU A 115 11.80 17.49 18.52
N LEU A 116 11.22 16.37 18.08
CA LEU A 116 10.23 15.58 18.82
C LEU A 116 10.63 14.10 18.84
N THR A 117 10.34 13.43 19.95
CA THR A 117 10.45 11.97 20.10
C THR A 117 9.06 11.39 20.32
N LEU A 118 8.63 10.45 19.48
CA LEU A 118 7.41 9.69 19.74
C LEU A 118 7.69 8.69 20.86
N ARG A 119 6.96 8.79 21.98
CA ARG A 119 7.09 7.91 23.13
C ARG A 119 6.09 6.78 23.11
N ARG A 120 4.87 7.08 22.67
CA ARG A 120 3.77 6.12 22.67
C ARG A 120 2.79 6.39 21.54
N CYS A 121 2.23 5.33 20.99
CA CYS A 121 1.13 5.37 20.04
C CYS A 121 0.06 4.42 20.58
N GLU A 122 -1.07 4.99 21.00
CA GLU A 122 -2.21 4.25 21.52
C GLU A 122 -3.30 4.28 20.46
N LEU A 123 -3.98 3.16 20.25
CA LEU A 123 -5.13 3.08 19.35
C LEU A 123 -6.37 2.75 20.17
N THR A 124 -7.42 3.52 19.97
CA THR A 124 -8.72 3.33 20.59
C THR A 124 -9.71 2.87 19.54
N SER A 125 -10.17 1.63 19.70
CA SER A 125 -11.18 1.03 18.81
C SER A 125 -12.55 1.68 18.99
N PHE A 126 -13.46 1.43 18.05
CA PHE A 126 -14.86 1.85 18.20
C PHE A 126 -15.59 1.29 19.43
N SER A 127 -15.13 0.16 19.98
CA SER A 127 -15.69 -0.39 21.22
C SER A 127 -15.23 0.39 22.47
N GLY A 128 -14.28 1.32 22.31
CA GLY A 128 -13.67 2.11 23.38
C GLY A 128 -12.45 1.44 24.01
N GLU A 129 -12.06 0.24 23.55
CA GLU A 129 -10.84 -0.42 24.02
C GLU A 129 -9.61 0.32 23.49
N THR A 130 -8.69 0.68 24.39
CA THR A 130 -7.42 1.32 24.04
C THR A 130 -6.28 0.34 24.23
N PHE A 131 -5.41 0.21 23.24
CA PHE A 131 -4.19 -0.59 23.36
C PHE A 131 -2.97 0.14 22.79
N ASP A 132 -1.79 -0.22 23.31
CA ASP A 132 -0.52 0.30 22.83
C ASP A 132 -0.08 -0.44 21.57
N VAL A 133 0.17 0.30 20.49
CA VAL A 133 0.65 -0.25 19.22
C VAL A 133 1.95 -1.04 19.39
N ALA A 134 2.78 -0.70 20.39
CA ALA A 134 3.99 -1.45 20.72
C ALA A 134 3.72 -2.92 21.13
N ASN A 135 2.49 -3.23 21.56
CA ASN A 135 2.07 -4.59 21.94
C ASN A 135 1.28 -5.32 20.83
N ALA A 136 1.07 -4.68 19.68
CA ALA A 136 0.42 -5.30 18.53
C ALA A 136 1.31 -6.39 17.90
N SER A 137 0.72 -7.27 17.08
CA SER A 137 1.52 -8.27 16.35
C SER A 137 2.47 -7.59 15.35
N SER A 138 3.59 -8.23 15.00
CA SER A 138 4.56 -7.67 14.04
C SER A 138 3.92 -7.28 12.71
N GLY A 139 3.00 -8.09 12.19
CA GLY A 139 2.23 -7.76 10.99
C GLY A 139 1.32 -6.54 11.15
N GLN A 140 0.66 -6.39 12.30
CA GLN A 140 -0.15 -5.20 12.61
C GLN A 140 0.72 -3.95 12.72
N GLN A 141 1.86 -4.05 13.40
CA GLN A 141 2.81 -2.95 13.52
C GLN A 141 3.33 -2.52 12.14
N GLN A 142 3.69 -3.47 11.28
CA GLN A 142 4.15 -3.18 9.94
C GLN A 142 3.07 -2.46 9.13
N MET A 143 1.82 -2.96 9.14
CA MET A 143 0.73 -2.32 8.43
C MET A 143 0.49 -0.89 8.91
N LEU A 144 0.41 -0.69 10.23
CA LEU A 144 0.22 0.65 10.80
C LEU A 144 1.37 1.58 10.46
N CYS A 145 2.62 1.12 10.56
CA CYS A 145 3.79 1.91 10.21
C CYS A 145 3.77 2.31 8.74
N SER A 146 3.40 1.40 7.84
CA SER A 146 3.29 1.69 6.40
C SER A 146 2.23 2.73 6.10
N VAL A 147 1.02 2.56 6.66
CA VAL A 147 -0.09 3.50 6.45
C VAL A 147 0.22 4.87 7.07
N ILE A 148 0.64 4.90 8.33
CA ILE A 148 0.97 6.14 9.04
C ILE A 148 2.14 6.83 8.34
N GLY A 149 3.17 6.09 7.96
CA GLY A 149 4.31 6.61 7.22
C GLY A 149 3.86 7.27 5.91
N LEU A 150 3.02 6.58 5.14
CA LEU A 150 2.46 7.12 3.90
C LEU A 150 1.63 8.39 4.15
N ALA A 151 0.69 8.36 5.11
CA ALA A 151 -0.13 9.52 5.49
C ALA A 151 0.70 10.78 5.80
N THR A 152 1.87 10.60 6.42
CA THR A 152 2.77 11.71 6.78
C THR A 152 3.58 12.26 5.61
N ALA A 153 3.69 11.51 4.52
CA ALA A 153 4.45 11.89 3.33
C ALA A 153 3.56 12.36 2.18
N LEU A 154 2.29 11.94 2.15
CA LEU A 154 1.35 12.23 1.07
C LEU A 154 1.06 13.72 0.90
N ARG A 155 0.93 14.12 -0.36
CA ARG A 155 0.54 15.45 -0.82
C ARG A 155 -0.30 15.31 -2.08
N ASP A 156 -0.97 16.38 -2.50
CA ASP A 156 -1.58 16.42 -3.82
C ASP A 156 -0.52 16.10 -4.91
N ASP A 157 -0.95 15.43 -5.97
CA ASP A 157 -0.15 15.00 -7.13
C ASP A 157 1.03 14.06 -6.80
N SER A 158 0.91 13.26 -5.74
CA SER A 158 1.94 12.30 -5.34
C SER A 158 1.95 11.03 -6.18
N LEU A 159 3.14 10.56 -6.57
CA LEU A 159 3.35 9.19 -7.04
C LEU A 159 3.76 8.30 -5.86
N VAL A 160 2.95 7.30 -5.55
CA VAL A 160 3.18 6.33 -4.47
C VAL A 160 3.62 5.01 -5.09
N LEU A 161 4.81 4.55 -4.70
CA LEU A 161 5.37 3.26 -5.13
C LEU A 161 5.45 2.34 -3.90
N ILE A 162 4.82 1.19 -3.98
CA ILE A 162 4.74 0.21 -2.89
C ILE A 162 5.25 -1.12 -3.42
N ASP A 163 6.23 -1.68 -2.74
CA ASP A 163 6.86 -2.94 -3.10
C ASP A 163 6.59 -3.98 -2.01
N GLU A 164 6.13 -5.16 -2.42
CA GLU A 164 5.78 -6.32 -1.60
C GLU A 164 5.04 -5.97 -0.27
N PRO A 165 3.89 -5.26 -0.32
CA PRO A 165 3.16 -4.87 0.88
C PRO A 165 2.70 -6.05 1.74
N GLU A 166 2.61 -7.25 1.17
CA GLU A 166 2.21 -8.50 1.82
C GLU A 166 3.26 -9.08 2.79
N LEU A 167 4.52 -8.63 2.74
CA LEU A 167 5.57 -9.17 3.61
C LEU A 167 5.16 -9.03 5.08
N SER A 168 5.21 -10.14 5.82
CA SER A 168 4.78 -10.25 7.22
C SER A 168 3.30 -9.95 7.50
N LEU A 169 2.47 -9.68 6.48
CA LEU A 169 1.03 -9.50 6.65
C LEU A 169 0.30 -10.84 6.62
N HIS A 170 -0.47 -11.11 7.66
CA HIS A 170 -1.41 -12.23 7.65
C HIS A 170 -2.48 -12.01 6.57
N PRO A 171 -2.98 -13.07 5.88
CA PRO A 171 -3.92 -12.97 4.74
C PRO A 171 -5.08 -11.98 4.91
N ARG A 172 -5.72 -11.99 6.08
CA ARG A 172 -6.80 -11.05 6.44
C ARG A 172 -6.40 -9.57 6.28
N TRP A 173 -5.16 -9.21 6.58
CA TRP A 173 -4.65 -7.84 6.43
C TRP A 173 -4.31 -7.50 4.99
N GLN A 174 -3.87 -8.48 4.20
CA GLN A 174 -3.63 -8.29 2.76
C GLN A 174 -4.94 -7.88 2.06
N GLN A 175 -6.07 -8.51 2.42
CA GLN A 175 -7.40 -8.15 1.92
C GLN A 175 -7.85 -6.74 2.32
N GLN A 176 -7.36 -6.21 3.45
CA GLN A 176 -7.72 -4.88 3.94
C GLN A 176 -6.71 -3.81 3.52
N TYR A 177 -5.57 -4.21 2.97
CA TYR A 177 -4.45 -3.31 2.70
C TYR A 177 -4.83 -2.18 1.74
N LEU A 178 -5.45 -2.54 0.61
CA LEU A 178 -5.85 -1.55 -0.38
C LEU A 178 -6.98 -0.64 0.12
N ASP A 179 -7.98 -1.18 0.83
CA ASP A 179 -9.04 -0.34 1.43
C ASP A 179 -8.45 0.75 2.34
N ASN A 180 -7.49 0.32 3.17
CA ASN A 180 -6.77 1.19 4.09
C ASN A 180 -5.91 2.23 3.35
N LEU A 181 -5.25 1.81 2.28
CA LEU A 181 -4.45 2.68 1.41
C LEU A 181 -5.32 3.74 0.72
N PHE A 182 -6.45 3.35 0.12
CA PHE A 182 -7.39 4.27 -0.52
C PHE A 182 -7.97 5.28 0.47
N ALA A 183 -8.36 4.82 1.67
CA ALA A 183 -8.84 5.72 2.72
C ALA A 183 -7.79 6.77 3.13
N THR A 184 -6.51 6.41 3.09
CA THR A 184 -5.40 7.33 3.40
C THR A 184 -5.17 8.34 2.28
N LEU A 185 -5.51 7.98 1.04
CA LEU A 185 -5.36 8.83 -0.15
C LEU A 185 -6.53 9.78 -0.37
N GLU A 186 -7.73 9.45 0.13
CA GLU A 186 -8.97 10.21 -0.06
C GLU A 186 -8.84 11.75 0.17
N PRO A 187 -8.09 12.25 1.17
CA PRO A 187 -7.94 13.70 1.38
C PRO A 187 -7.14 14.43 0.29
N PHE A 188 -6.33 13.68 -0.47
CA PHE A 188 -5.35 14.19 -1.43
C PHE A 188 -5.83 14.00 -2.87
N LYS A 189 -5.49 14.94 -3.75
CA LYS A 189 -5.92 14.96 -5.15
C LYS A 189 -4.78 14.57 -6.08
N GLY A 190 -5.09 13.96 -7.23
CA GLY A 190 -4.10 13.70 -8.28
C GLY A 190 -3.05 12.64 -7.93
N CYS A 191 -3.22 11.90 -6.83
CA CYS A 191 -2.29 10.85 -6.46
C CYS A 191 -2.40 9.64 -7.39
N HIS A 192 -1.26 9.06 -7.75
CA HIS A 192 -1.18 7.80 -8.48
C HIS A 192 -0.45 6.76 -7.63
N VAL A 193 -0.91 5.52 -7.65
CA VAL A 193 -0.37 4.44 -6.82
C VAL A 193 0.00 3.27 -7.69
N LEU A 194 1.23 2.79 -7.53
CA LEU A 194 1.72 1.55 -8.14
C LEU A 194 2.09 0.58 -7.02
N VAL A 195 1.50 -0.60 -7.06
CA VAL A 195 1.76 -1.70 -6.12
C VAL A 195 2.40 -2.86 -6.87
N ALA A 196 3.63 -3.22 -6.52
CA ALA A 196 4.24 -4.48 -6.91
C ALA A 196 3.95 -5.51 -5.83
N THR A 197 3.38 -6.66 -6.19
CA THR A 197 2.96 -7.67 -5.22
C THR A 197 3.00 -9.07 -5.84
N HIS A 198 3.34 -10.04 -5.01
CA HIS A 198 3.20 -11.48 -5.24
C HIS A 198 1.95 -12.05 -4.55
N SER A 199 1.11 -11.21 -3.94
CA SER A 199 -0.09 -11.66 -3.23
C SER A 199 -1.32 -11.69 -4.15
N PRO A 200 -1.92 -12.87 -4.39
CA PRO A 200 -3.19 -12.95 -5.11
C PRO A 200 -4.35 -12.27 -4.34
N LEU A 201 -4.24 -12.16 -3.02
CA LEU A 201 -5.27 -11.47 -2.20
C LEU A 201 -5.26 -9.95 -2.42
N ILE A 202 -4.08 -9.37 -2.63
CA ILE A 202 -3.95 -7.94 -2.94
C ILE A 202 -4.43 -7.67 -4.36
N VAL A 203 -4.03 -8.49 -5.33
CA VAL A 203 -4.50 -8.39 -6.72
C VAL A 203 -6.02 -8.50 -6.81
N GLN A 204 -6.61 -9.51 -6.16
CA GLN A 204 -8.07 -9.68 -6.11
C GLN A 204 -8.76 -8.45 -5.52
N ARG A 205 -8.25 -7.91 -4.41
CA ARG A 205 -8.84 -6.70 -3.81
C ARG A 205 -8.65 -5.49 -4.73
N GLY A 206 -7.54 -5.40 -5.46
CA GLY A 206 -7.25 -4.35 -6.43
C GLY A 206 -8.27 -4.34 -7.56
N HIS A 207 -8.52 -5.49 -8.18
CA HIS A 207 -9.59 -5.64 -9.18
C HIS A 207 -10.95 -5.22 -8.63
N ALA A 208 -11.31 -5.67 -7.43
CA ALA A 208 -12.59 -5.31 -6.81
C ALA A 208 -12.74 -3.79 -6.53
N LEU A 209 -11.63 -3.05 -6.51
CA LEU A 209 -11.58 -1.59 -6.36
C LEU A 209 -11.40 -0.87 -7.70
N GLY A 210 -11.39 -1.59 -8.83
CA GLY A 210 -11.21 -1.05 -10.18
C GLY A 210 -9.77 -0.69 -10.52
N ALA A 211 -8.77 -1.25 -9.82
CA ALA A 211 -7.37 -1.08 -10.19
C ALA A 211 -7.02 -1.94 -11.41
N GLY A 212 -6.29 -1.37 -12.37
CA GLY A 212 -5.72 -2.13 -13.47
C GLY A 212 -4.59 -3.04 -12.99
N VAL A 213 -4.58 -4.28 -13.47
CA VAL A 213 -3.56 -5.27 -13.13
C VAL A 213 -2.70 -5.56 -14.35
N VAL A 214 -1.40 -5.39 -14.19
CA VAL A 214 -0.41 -5.59 -15.24
C VAL A 214 0.52 -6.71 -14.81
N GLN A 215 0.55 -7.78 -15.61
CA GLN A 215 1.51 -8.86 -15.42
C GLN A 215 2.86 -8.41 -15.98
N VAL A 216 3.91 -8.51 -15.18
CA VAL A 216 5.27 -8.12 -15.57
C VAL A 216 6.12 -9.37 -15.75
N ASN A 217 6.50 -9.64 -17.00
CA ASN A 217 7.39 -10.73 -17.39
C ASN A 217 8.79 -10.18 -17.72
N LYS A 218 9.82 -11.05 -17.78
CA LYS A 218 11.23 -10.65 -18.01
C LYS A 218 11.46 -9.80 -19.25
N GLU A 219 10.58 -9.88 -20.25
CA GLU A 219 10.75 -9.25 -21.56
C GLU A 219 9.59 -8.32 -21.97
N SER A 220 8.48 -8.30 -21.23
CA SER A 220 7.31 -7.49 -21.56
C SER A 220 6.39 -7.26 -20.35
N ALA A 221 5.57 -6.20 -20.41
CA ALA A 221 4.44 -5.99 -19.54
C ALA A 221 3.16 -6.22 -20.35
N SER A 222 2.17 -6.90 -19.78
CA SER A 222 0.87 -7.10 -20.43
C SER A 222 0.09 -5.79 -20.56
N GLU A 223 -0.91 -5.75 -21.45
CA GLU A 223 -2.02 -4.81 -21.32
C GLU A 223 -2.73 -5.06 -19.96
N PRO A 224 -3.42 -4.06 -19.38
CA PRO A 224 -4.21 -4.26 -18.18
C PRO A 224 -5.20 -5.41 -18.38
N LEU A 225 -5.16 -6.40 -17.48
CA LEU A 225 -6.07 -7.54 -17.53
C LEU A 225 -7.47 -7.07 -17.15
N ASP A 226 -8.44 -7.29 -18.05
CA ASP A 226 -9.84 -6.96 -17.85
C ASP A 226 -10.53 -8.16 -17.17
N GLN A 227 -10.38 -8.26 -15.85
CA GLN A 227 -10.89 -9.40 -15.07
C GLN A 227 -11.62 -8.89 -13.82
N ASP A 228 -12.95 -8.86 -13.90
CA ASP A 228 -13.82 -8.45 -12.79
C ASP A 228 -14.07 -9.61 -11.83
N GLY A 229 -13.74 -9.40 -10.54
CA GLY A 229 -14.26 -10.23 -9.45
C GLY A 229 -13.76 -11.68 -9.41
N GLU A 230 -12.58 -11.95 -9.94
CA GLU A 230 -11.99 -13.29 -9.97
C GLU A 230 -11.76 -13.91 -8.57
N SER A 231 -11.88 -15.23 -8.50
CA SER A 231 -11.53 -16.00 -7.30
C SER A 231 -10.02 -16.00 -7.07
N VAL A 232 -9.57 -16.34 -5.84
CA VAL A 232 -8.13 -16.44 -5.56
C VAL A 232 -7.45 -17.50 -6.45
N GLU A 233 -8.15 -18.60 -6.75
CA GLU A 233 -7.64 -19.64 -7.67
C GLU A 233 -7.51 -19.12 -9.10
N ALA A 234 -8.51 -18.38 -9.57
CA ALA A 234 -8.49 -17.74 -10.89
C ALA A 234 -7.32 -16.75 -11.00
N THR A 235 -7.14 -15.90 -9.99
CA THR A 235 -6.01 -14.95 -9.95
C THR A 235 -4.67 -15.67 -9.95
N LEU A 236 -4.51 -16.76 -9.19
CA LEU A 236 -3.29 -17.57 -9.20
C LEU A 236 -3.00 -18.14 -10.59
N GLN A 237 -4.02 -18.63 -11.28
CA GLN A 237 -3.89 -19.22 -12.61
C GLN A 237 -3.65 -18.17 -13.71
N ASN A 238 -4.45 -17.11 -13.73
CA ASN A 238 -4.52 -16.16 -14.84
C ASN A 238 -3.51 -15.01 -14.72
N VAL A 239 -3.19 -14.59 -13.50
CA VAL A 239 -2.27 -13.46 -13.25
C VAL A 239 -0.88 -13.95 -12.86
N PHE A 240 -0.79 -15.03 -12.09
CA PHE A 240 0.48 -15.53 -11.57
C PHE A 240 1.01 -16.76 -12.31
N ASP A 241 0.32 -17.24 -13.35
CA ASP A 241 0.67 -18.47 -14.09
C ASP A 241 1.02 -19.62 -13.13
N THR A 242 0.25 -19.75 -12.05
CA THR A 242 0.49 -20.71 -10.98
C THR A 242 -0.60 -21.80 -11.00
N PRO A 243 -0.26 -23.05 -11.37
CA PRO A 243 -1.23 -24.14 -11.40
C PRO A 243 -1.79 -24.46 -10.01
N VAL A 244 -3.12 -24.60 -9.91
CA VAL A 244 -3.79 -25.04 -8.69
C VAL A 244 -4.32 -26.46 -8.88
N THR A 245 -3.83 -27.39 -8.07
CA THR A 245 -4.24 -28.80 -8.13
C THR A 245 -5.63 -29.01 -7.51
N GLY A 246 -6.47 -29.82 -8.15
CA GLY A 246 -7.83 -30.09 -7.67
C GLY A 246 -8.73 -28.84 -7.64
N SER A 247 -8.43 -27.83 -8.45
CA SER A 247 -9.21 -26.60 -8.53
C SER A 247 -10.62 -26.86 -9.07
N VAL A 248 -11.63 -26.43 -8.31
CA VAL A 248 -13.02 -26.42 -8.78
C VAL A 248 -13.22 -25.33 -9.84
N HIS A 249 -12.48 -24.23 -9.72
CA HIS A 249 -12.50 -23.16 -10.72
C HIS A 249 -12.08 -23.69 -12.10
N LEU A 250 -10.95 -24.37 -12.20
CA LEU A 250 -10.47 -24.96 -13.44
C LEU A 250 -11.48 -25.94 -14.05
N ALA A 251 -12.09 -26.80 -13.23
CA ALA A 251 -13.07 -27.76 -13.74
C ALA A 251 -14.30 -27.07 -14.36
N ASN A 252 -14.78 -25.99 -13.73
CA ASN A 252 -15.88 -25.18 -14.28
C ASN A 252 -15.46 -24.41 -15.53
N GLU A 253 -14.23 -23.90 -15.57
CA GLU A 253 -13.67 -23.21 -16.73
C GLU A 253 -13.58 -24.14 -17.93
N ILE A 254 -12.99 -25.33 -17.78
CA ILE A 254 -12.93 -26.36 -18.84
C ILE A 254 -14.34 -26.68 -19.35
N PHE A 255 -15.31 -26.87 -18.43
CA PHE A 255 -16.69 -27.17 -18.81
C PHE A 255 -17.33 -26.02 -19.62
N THR A 256 -17.07 -24.77 -19.23
CA THR A 256 -17.56 -23.58 -19.92
C THR A 256 -16.96 -23.49 -21.33
N LEU A 257 -15.64 -23.68 -21.46
CA LEU A 257 -14.93 -23.67 -22.74
C LEU A 257 -15.47 -24.74 -23.71
N ILE A 258 -15.81 -25.94 -23.21
CA ILE A 258 -16.43 -26.99 -24.03
C ILE A 258 -17.83 -26.56 -24.47
N THR A 259 -18.64 -26.05 -23.54
CA THR A 259 -20.03 -25.64 -23.80
C THR A 259 -20.09 -24.52 -24.84
N ASP A 260 -19.21 -23.53 -24.72
CA ASP A 260 -19.11 -22.39 -25.65
C ASP A 260 -18.64 -22.86 -27.03
N ALA A 261 -17.65 -23.76 -27.08
CA ALA A 261 -17.16 -24.36 -28.32
C ALA A 261 -18.23 -25.18 -29.08
N GLU A 262 -19.19 -25.78 -28.37
CA GLU A 262 -20.31 -26.52 -28.95
C GLU A 262 -21.46 -25.60 -29.38
N SER A 263 -21.73 -24.55 -28.60
CA SER A 263 -22.92 -23.72 -28.72
C SER A 263 -22.73 -22.52 -29.65
N GLU A 264 -21.51 -21.98 -29.70
CA GLU A 264 -21.16 -20.76 -30.41
C GLU A 264 -20.26 -21.09 -31.62
N GLY A 265 -20.39 -20.33 -32.72
CA GLY A 265 -19.78 -20.67 -34.01
C GLY A 265 -18.25 -20.76 -34.03
N GLY A 266 -17.67 -20.99 -35.21
CA GLY A 266 -16.24 -21.36 -35.37
C GLY A 266 -15.20 -20.43 -34.70
N PHE A 267 -15.48 -19.12 -34.59
CA PHE A 267 -14.56 -18.18 -33.93
C PHE A 267 -14.42 -18.43 -32.43
N VAL A 268 -15.54 -18.60 -31.71
CA VAL A 268 -15.54 -18.85 -30.27
C VAL A 268 -14.91 -20.20 -29.97
N ARG A 269 -15.22 -21.20 -30.80
CA ARG A 269 -14.60 -22.53 -30.74
C ARG A 269 -13.06 -22.48 -30.86
N GLU A 270 -12.54 -21.64 -31.76
CA GLU A 270 -11.09 -21.45 -31.92
C GLU A 270 -10.46 -20.82 -30.67
N GLN A 271 -11.10 -19.78 -30.11
CA GLN A 271 -10.67 -19.16 -28.84
C GLN A 271 -10.69 -20.17 -27.68
N SER A 272 -11.74 -20.98 -27.54
CA SER A 272 -11.81 -22.00 -26.50
C SER A 272 -10.70 -23.04 -26.64
N LEU A 273 -10.36 -23.43 -27.86
CA LEU A 273 -9.27 -24.36 -28.13
C LEU A 273 -7.89 -23.75 -27.80
N GLU A 274 -7.68 -22.48 -28.10
CA GLU A 274 -6.46 -21.75 -27.73
C GLU A 274 -6.29 -21.70 -26.21
N GLU A 275 -7.35 -21.39 -25.46
CA GLU A 275 -7.29 -21.34 -24.01
C GLU A 275 -7.06 -22.72 -23.39
N LEU A 276 -7.73 -23.78 -23.88
CA LEU A 276 -7.47 -25.15 -23.42
C LEU A 276 -6.02 -25.57 -23.64
N LYS A 277 -5.39 -25.16 -24.75
CA LYS A 277 -3.96 -25.40 -25.00
C LYS A 277 -3.05 -24.59 -24.07
N ARG A 278 -3.43 -23.34 -23.75
CA ARG A 278 -2.73 -22.53 -22.74
C ARG A 278 -2.74 -23.24 -21.38
N LEU A 279 -3.90 -23.73 -20.96
CA LEU A 279 -4.06 -24.51 -19.73
C LEU A 279 -3.24 -25.81 -19.76
N GLU A 280 -3.22 -26.55 -20.88
CA GLU A 280 -2.37 -27.74 -20.99
C GLU A 280 -0.90 -27.42 -20.78
N LEU A 281 -0.41 -26.33 -21.40
CA LEU A 281 0.98 -25.90 -21.23
C LEU A 281 1.28 -25.53 -19.78
N LEU A 282 0.41 -24.72 -19.16
CA LEU A 282 0.54 -24.29 -17.77
C LEU A 282 0.61 -25.48 -16.79
N TYR A 283 -0.30 -26.44 -16.93
CA TYR A 283 -0.38 -27.61 -16.04
C TYR A 283 0.62 -28.73 -16.39
N SER A 284 1.34 -28.61 -17.51
CA SER A 284 2.39 -29.55 -17.90
C SER A 284 3.72 -29.32 -17.17
N ASP A 285 3.85 -28.20 -16.46
CA ASP A 285 5.07 -27.81 -15.77
C ASP A 285 5.42 -28.77 -14.61
N GLY A 286 6.69 -29.14 -14.54
CA GLY A 286 7.17 -30.32 -13.82
C GLY A 286 7.04 -30.25 -12.30
N GLU A 287 7.01 -29.05 -11.71
CA GLU A 287 6.88 -28.89 -10.25
C GLU A 287 5.44 -29.10 -9.75
N TYR A 288 4.44 -28.86 -10.59
CA TYR A 288 3.02 -28.89 -10.21
C TYR A 288 2.17 -29.86 -11.05
N ARG A 289 2.84 -30.74 -11.80
CA ARG A 289 2.19 -31.68 -12.72
C ARG A 289 1.18 -32.58 -11.99
N ASP A 290 -0.08 -32.41 -12.35
CA ASP A 290 -1.17 -33.30 -11.96
C ASP A 290 -1.69 -34.05 -13.20
N GLU A 291 -1.38 -35.35 -13.28
CA GLU A 291 -1.76 -36.18 -14.43
C GLU A 291 -3.28 -36.29 -14.59
N LYS A 292 -4.06 -36.20 -13.51
CA LYS A 292 -5.52 -36.23 -13.61
C LYS A 292 -6.05 -34.97 -14.27
N THR A 293 -5.57 -33.81 -13.82
CA THR A 293 -5.94 -32.51 -14.39
C THR A 293 -5.51 -32.41 -15.86
N LEU A 294 -4.28 -32.86 -16.18
CA LEU A 294 -3.81 -32.90 -17.56
C LEU A 294 -4.64 -33.82 -18.45
N GLN A 295 -5.06 -34.98 -17.95
CA GLN A 295 -5.92 -35.88 -18.71
C GLN A 295 -7.28 -35.21 -18.98
N LEU A 296 -7.87 -34.53 -18.00
CA LEU A 296 -9.12 -33.79 -18.18
C LEU A 296 -9.00 -32.70 -19.25
N ILE A 297 -7.91 -31.94 -19.25
CA ILE A 297 -7.67 -30.90 -20.27
C ILE A 297 -7.50 -31.53 -21.67
N ARG A 298 -6.75 -32.63 -21.78
CA ARG A 298 -6.56 -33.35 -23.06
C ARG A 298 -7.85 -33.93 -23.60
N ASP A 299 -8.67 -34.49 -22.73
CA ASP A 299 -9.98 -35.02 -23.10
C ASP A 299 -10.89 -33.89 -23.62
N ALA A 300 -10.87 -32.71 -22.96
CA ALA A 300 -11.58 -31.52 -23.43
C ALA A 300 -11.09 -31.04 -24.81
N ILE A 301 -9.77 -30.96 -25.02
CA ILE A 301 -9.19 -30.62 -26.34
C ILE A 301 -9.62 -31.64 -27.40
N GLY A 302 -9.67 -32.93 -27.05
CA GLY A 302 -10.15 -33.99 -27.92
C GLY A 302 -11.60 -33.80 -28.35
N LEU A 303 -12.48 -33.49 -27.40
CA LEU A 303 -13.90 -33.22 -27.66
C LEU A 303 -14.09 -32.02 -28.59
N VAL A 304 -13.43 -30.89 -28.29
CA VAL A 304 -13.55 -29.67 -29.10
C VAL A 304 -13.04 -29.90 -30.54
N ASN A 305 -11.99 -30.72 -30.73
CA ASN A 305 -11.46 -31.04 -32.06
C ASN A 305 -12.31 -32.05 -32.86
N MET A 306 -13.00 -32.98 -32.21
CA MET A 306 -13.75 -34.04 -32.91
C MET A 306 -14.92 -33.48 -33.74
N ASP A 307 -15.62 -32.45 -33.28
CA ASP A 307 -16.73 -31.89 -34.10
C ASP A 307 -16.23 -31.05 -35.28
N ILE A 308 -14.95 -30.63 -35.30
CA ILE A 308 -14.37 -29.94 -36.46
C ILE A 308 -14.37 -30.86 -37.68
N GLN A 309 -14.21 -32.17 -37.48
CA GLN A 309 -14.26 -33.16 -38.57
C GLN A 309 -15.68 -33.52 -39.02
N TYR A 310 -16.72 -33.20 -38.24
CA TYR A 310 -18.11 -33.51 -38.58
C TYR A 310 -18.87 -32.31 -39.21
N ASN A 311 -18.38 -31.08 -39.01
CA ASN A 311 -19.00 -29.86 -39.53
C ASN A 311 -18.26 -29.21 -40.72
N ALA A 312 -17.23 -29.87 -41.28
CA ALA A 312 -16.52 -29.48 -42.51
C ALA A 312 -16.97 -30.34 -43.71
#